data_AF-A0A2C9LQ20-F1
#
_entry.id   AF-A0A2C9LQ20-F1
#
_cell.length_a   1.000
_cell.length_b   1.000
_cell.length_c   1.000
_cell.angle_alpha   90.00
_cell.angle_beta   90.00
_cell.angle_gamma   90.00
#
_symmetry.space_group_name_H-M   'P 1'
#
loop_
_entity.id
_entity.type
_entity.pdbx_description
1 polymer ?
#
loop_
_entity_poly.entity_id
_entity_poly.type
_entity_poly.pdbx_seq_one_letter_code
_entity_poly.pdbx_strand_id
1 'polypeptide(L)'
;IDETKMIADVLLGDLNGYQKFQKDMENLKEDLQNWRRDQFDEWSQEIQSLIEDQHKPLSLETSGKLMELNHKDGKLRVNYSDRLVTLLREVRQLSSIGFSVPAKIQQVAETAQKFYRYGVILKQ
;
A
#
# COMPACT_ATOMS: atom_id res chain seq x y z
N ILE A 1 -3.87 -22.01 -4.03
CA ILE A 1 -4.38 -22.42 -5.37
C ILE A 1 -3.39 -23.38 -6.00
N ASP A 2 -2.14 -22.97 -6.27
CA ASP A 2 -1.18 -23.88 -6.93
C ASP A 2 -0.93 -25.20 -6.18
N GLU A 3 -0.76 -25.15 -4.86
CA GLU A 3 -0.65 -26.36 -4.03
C GLU A 3 -1.91 -27.22 -4.07
N THR A 4 -3.08 -26.58 -3.96
CA THR A 4 -4.37 -27.27 -4.05
C THR A 4 -4.56 -27.92 -5.42
N LYS A 5 -4.08 -27.28 -6.49
CA LYS A 5 -4.13 -27.80 -7.87
C LYS A 5 -3.23 -29.03 -7.98
N MET A 6 -2.00 -28.93 -7.48
CA MET A 6 -1.05 -30.04 -7.47
C MET A 6 -1.60 -31.26 -6.73
N ILE A 7 -2.20 -31.06 -5.55
CA ILE A 7 -2.81 -32.15 -4.77
C ILE A 7 -3.99 -32.75 -5.53
N ALA A 8 -4.85 -31.92 -6.13
CA ALA A 8 -6.00 -32.39 -6.89
C ALA A 8 -5.59 -33.13 -8.18
N ASP A 9 -4.53 -32.70 -8.86
CA ASP A 9 -3.97 -33.37 -10.05
C ASP A 9 -3.50 -34.78 -9.68
N VAL A 10 -2.83 -34.94 -8.52
CA VAL A 10 -2.34 -36.24 -8.03
C VAL A 10 -3.48 -37.16 -7.60
N LEU A 11 -4.51 -36.63 -6.93
CA LEU A 11 -5.56 -37.44 -6.31
C LEU A 11 -6.73 -37.73 -7.24
N LEU A 12 -7.03 -36.85 -8.19
CA LEU A 12 -8.28 -36.86 -8.96
C LEU A 12 -8.06 -36.84 -10.48
N GLY A 13 -6.80 -36.81 -10.94
CA GLY A 13 -6.44 -36.61 -12.35
C GLY A 13 -7.00 -37.65 -13.33
N ASP A 14 -7.33 -38.84 -12.84
CA ASP A 14 -7.90 -39.95 -13.60
C ASP A 14 -9.44 -39.93 -13.68
N LEU A 15 -10.09 -39.04 -12.94
CA LEU A 15 -11.55 -38.94 -12.91
C LEU A 15 -12.09 -38.12 -14.10
N ASN A 16 -13.13 -38.65 -14.77
CA ASN A 16 -13.77 -38.01 -15.92
C ASN A 16 -14.32 -36.60 -15.65
N GLY A 17 -14.57 -36.22 -14.39
CA GLY A 17 -15.05 -34.89 -14.00
C GLY A 17 -13.95 -33.88 -13.66
N TYR A 18 -12.69 -34.33 -13.55
CA TYR A 18 -11.59 -33.52 -13.03
C TYR A 18 -11.23 -32.36 -13.96
N GLN A 19 -11.31 -32.55 -15.27
CA GLN A 19 -10.99 -31.51 -16.26
C GLN A 19 -11.82 -30.23 -16.07
N LYS A 20 -13.10 -30.37 -15.68
CA LYS A 20 -13.94 -29.21 -15.39
C LYS A 20 -13.45 -28.47 -14.14
N PHE A 21 -13.16 -29.20 -13.07
CA PHE A 21 -12.60 -28.62 -11.84
C PHE A 21 -11.27 -27.91 -12.10
N GLN A 22 -10.38 -28.53 -12.89
CA GLN A 22 -9.10 -27.93 -13.27
C GLN A 22 -9.30 -26.61 -14.05
N LYS A 23 -10.26 -26.57 -14.98
CA LYS A 23 -10.62 -25.34 -15.71
C LYS A 23 -11.17 -24.27 -14.79
N ASP A 24 -12.12 -24.62 -13.92
CA ASP A 24 -12.72 -23.67 -12.97
C ASP A 24 -11.66 -23.09 -12.02
N MET A 25 -10.67 -23.91 -11.64
CA MET A 25 -9.55 -23.49 -10.79
C MET A 25 -8.58 -22.54 -11.48
N GLU A 26 -8.27 -22.77 -12.76
CA GLU A 26 -7.45 -21.83 -13.54
C GLU A 26 -8.18 -20.50 -13.77
N ASN A 27 -9.47 -20.54 -14.10
CA ASN A 27 -10.28 -19.33 -14.24
C ASN A 27 -10.29 -18.52 -12.93
N LEU A 28 -10.54 -19.18 -11.79
CA LEU A 28 -10.51 -18.52 -10.49
C LEU A 28 -9.13 -17.92 -10.17
N LYS A 29 -8.06 -18.61 -10.55
CA LYS A 29 -6.69 -18.12 -10.38
C LYS A 29 -6.48 -16.84 -11.19
N GLU A 30 -6.89 -16.85 -12.45
CA GLU A 30 -6.80 -15.69 -13.35
C GLU A 30 -7.62 -14.51 -12.81
N ASP A 31 -8.87 -14.76 -12.41
CA ASP A 31 -9.76 -13.76 -11.82
C ASP A 31 -9.14 -13.11 -10.58
N LEU A 32 -8.55 -13.90 -9.68
CA LEU A 32 -7.87 -13.37 -8.49
C LEU A 32 -6.61 -12.57 -8.82
N GLN A 33 -5.86 -12.98 -9.85
CA GLN A 33 -4.68 -12.24 -10.30
C GLN A 33 -5.06 -10.90 -10.92
N ASN A 34 -6.14 -10.87 -11.71
CA ASN A 34 -6.69 -9.66 -12.31
C ASN A 34 -7.24 -8.72 -11.23
N TRP A 35 -8.10 -9.22 -10.35
CA TRP A 35 -8.63 -8.45 -9.23
C TRP A 35 -7.51 -7.85 -8.37
N ARG A 36 -6.48 -8.63 -8.03
CA ARG A 36 -5.34 -8.14 -7.25
C ARG A 36 -4.59 -7.01 -7.98
N ARG A 37 -4.45 -7.09 -9.30
CA ARG A 37 -3.81 -6.04 -10.11
C ARG A 37 -4.65 -4.79 -10.09
N ASP A 38 -5.94 -4.92 -10.38
CA ASP A 38 -6.88 -3.79 -10.45
C ASP A 38 -6.94 -3.05 -9.12
N GLN A 39 -7.00 -3.77 -7.99
CA GLN A 39 -6.99 -3.16 -6.67
C GLN A 39 -5.70 -2.40 -6.35
N PHE A 40 -4.55 -2.93 -6.78
CA PHE A 40 -3.28 -2.24 -6.59
C PHE A 40 -3.16 -1.00 -7.49
N ASP A 41 -3.66 -1.08 -8.72
CA ASP A 41 -3.65 0.02 -9.68
C ASP A 41 -4.61 1.14 -9.23
N GLU A 42 -5.81 0.79 -8.76
CA GLU A 42 -6.78 1.72 -8.18
C GLU A 42 -6.19 2.45 -6.97
N TRP A 43 -5.62 1.71 -6.02
CA TRP A 43 -4.93 2.30 -4.87
C TRP A 43 -3.79 3.23 -5.31
N SER A 44 -2.97 2.81 -6.28
CA SER A 44 -1.84 3.60 -6.76
C SER A 44 -2.29 4.92 -7.38
N GLN A 45 -3.36 4.89 -8.18
CA GLN A 45 -3.95 6.08 -8.80
C GLN A 45 -4.56 7.01 -7.75
N GLU A 46 -5.31 6.47 -6.78
CA GLU A 46 -5.88 7.25 -5.68
C GLU A 46 -4.77 7.98 -4.92
N ILE A 47 -3.74 7.28 -4.48
CA ILE A 47 -2.64 7.89 -3.72
C ILE A 47 -1.90 8.94 -4.54
N GLN A 48 -1.61 8.68 -5.82
CA GLN A 48 -0.96 9.67 -6.68
C GLN A 48 -1.79 10.94 -6.78
N SER A 49 -3.11 10.82 -6.95
CA SER A 49 -4.01 11.98 -7.00
C SER A 49 -3.99 12.79 -5.70
N LEU A 50 -3.92 12.12 -4.54
CA LEU A 50 -3.85 12.75 -3.23
C LEU A 50 -2.51 13.42 -2.95
N ILE A 51 -1.42 12.93 -3.56
CA ILE A 51 -0.09 13.55 -3.46
C ILE A 51 -0.02 14.80 -4.35
N GLU A 52 -0.63 14.74 -5.53
CA GLU A 52 -0.60 15.81 -6.53
C GLU A 52 -1.49 17.01 -6.20
N ASP A 53 -2.63 16.76 -5.57
CA ASP A 53 -3.53 17.82 -5.15
C ASP A 53 -2.99 18.54 -3.91
N GLN A 54 -2.56 19.78 -4.12
CA GLN A 54 -1.97 20.66 -3.10
C GLN A 54 -2.89 20.94 -1.90
N HIS A 55 -4.20 20.71 -2.04
CA HIS A 55 -5.17 20.88 -0.96
C HIS A 55 -5.43 19.57 -0.18
N LYS A 56 -4.84 18.45 -0.60
CA LYS A 56 -5.05 17.13 0.00
C LYS A 56 -4.01 16.80 1.06
N PRO A 57 -4.38 15.93 2.03
CA PRO A 57 -3.57 15.64 3.21
C PRO A 57 -2.23 14.92 2.94
N LEU A 58 -1.96 14.49 1.71
CA LEU A 58 -0.71 13.83 1.32
C LEU A 58 0.22 14.74 0.51
N SER A 59 -0.18 15.97 0.17
CA SER A 59 0.72 16.91 -0.49
C SER A 59 1.75 17.45 0.49
N LEU A 60 2.96 16.90 0.40
CA LEU A 60 4.08 17.29 1.25
C LEU A 60 4.74 18.59 0.80
N GLU A 61 4.65 18.93 -0.49
CA GLU A 61 5.25 20.13 -1.07
C GLU A 61 4.52 21.41 -0.66
N THR A 62 3.19 21.37 -0.54
CA THR A 62 2.38 22.53 -0.11
C THR A 62 2.20 22.59 1.41
N SER A 63 2.46 21.48 2.09
CA SER A 63 2.48 21.44 3.54
C SER A 63 3.89 21.72 4.08
N GLY A 64 4.26 23.01 4.06
CA GLY A 64 5.17 23.57 5.08
C GLY A 64 4.63 23.41 6.52
N LYS A 65 3.55 22.63 6.72
CA LYS A 65 2.86 22.35 7.97
C LYS A 65 3.07 20.94 8.48
N LEU A 66 3.75 20.04 7.75
CA LEU A 66 4.03 18.72 8.32
C LEU A 66 4.86 18.84 9.61
N MET A 67 5.62 19.93 9.72
CA MET A 67 6.40 20.30 10.89
C MET A 67 6.32 21.82 11.11
N GLU A 68 5.70 22.27 12.20
CA GLU A 68 5.53 23.68 12.55
C GLU A 68 6.23 23.98 13.89
N LEU A 69 7.10 24.99 13.91
CA LEU A 69 7.66 25.51 15.17
C LEU A 69 6.69 26.53 15.76
N ASN A 70 6.07 26.20 16.88
CA ASN A 70 5.21 27.15 17.57
C ASN A 70 6.08 28.19 18.29
N HIS A 71 6.12 29.40 17.75
CA HIS A 71 6.91 30.51 18.29
C HIS A 71 6.48 30.96 19.70
N LYS A 72 5.30 30.56 20.18
CA LYS A 72 4.82 30.92 21.54
C LYS A 72 5.39 30.03 22.63
N ASP A 73 5.58 28.74 22.37
CA ASP A 73 6.08 27.75 23.36
C ASP A 73 7.44 27.15 22.97
N GLY A 74 7.99 27.53 21.80
CA GLY A 74 9.24 27.00 21.26
C GLY A 74 9.15 25.53 20.83
N LYS A 75 7.95 24.92 20.82
CA LYS A 75 7.78 23.49 20.56
C LYS A 75 7.57 23.23 19.09
N LEU A 76 8.26 22.22 18.59
CA LEU A 76 8.04 21.68 17.26
C LEU A 76 6.82 20.74 17.27
N ARG A 77 5.84 21.00 16.41
CA ARG A 77 4.66 20.16 16.22
C ARG A 77 4.75 19.49 14.87
N VAL A 78 4.53 18.18 14.84
CA VAL A 78 4.50 17.41 13.58
C VAL A 78 3.06 17.02 13.30
N ASN A 79 2.52 17.47 12.17
CA ASN A 79 1.13 17.29 11.79
C ASN A 79 1.01 16.06 10.88
N TYR A 80 0.68 14.91 11.49
CA TYR A 80 0.30 13.70 10.76
C TYR A 80 -1.21 13.68 10.56
N SER A 81 -1.65 13.78 9.31
CA SER A 81 -3.02 13.42 8.98
C SER A 81 -3.21 11.90 9.17
N ASP A 82 -4.42 11.47 9.54
CA ASP A 82 -4.73 10.04 9.66
C ASP A 82 -4.43 9.31 8.34
N ARG A 83 -4.69 9.95 7.20
CA ARG A 83 -4.38 9.39 5.87
C ARG A 83 -2.89 9.13 5.66
N LEU A 84 -2.01 10.03 6.12
CA LEU A 84 -0.57 9.86 6.02
C LEU A 84 -0.07 8.69 6.89
N VAL A 85 -0.63 8.53 8.08
CA VAL A 85 -0.32 7.38 8.95
C VAL A 85 -0.76 6.07 8.29
N THR A 86 -1.93 6.06 7.66
CA THR A 86 -2.42 4.91 6.90
C THR A 86 -1.50 4.61 5.72
N LEU A 87 -1.08 5.62 4.94
CA LEU A 87 -0.17 5.45 3.81
C LEU A 87 1.16 4.79 4.24
N LEU A 88 1.74 5.19 5.37
CA LEU A 88 2.96 4.58 5.89
C LEU A 88 2.81 3.07 6.17
N ARG A 89 1.63 2.64 6.62
CA ARG A 89 1.33 1.22 6.85
C ARG A 89 1.11 0.49 5.54
N GLU A 90 0.33 1.06 4.63
CA GLU A 90 0.03 0.51 3.30
C GLU A 90 1.32 0.24 2.53
N VAL A 91 2.21 1.24 2.42
CA VAL A 91 3.50 1.10 1.72
C VAL A 91 4.36 -0.02 2.32
N ARG A 92 4.41 -0.13 3.65
CA ARG A 92 5.15 -1.21 4.33
C ARG A 92 4.55 -2.58 4.00
N GLN A 93 3.23 -2.72 4.10
CA GLN A 93 2.52 -3.98 3.86
C GLN A 93 2.68 -4.42 2.41
N LEU A 94 2.40 -3.53 1.45
CA LEU A 94 2.52 -3.79 0.02
C LEU A 94 3.95 -4.19 -0.36
N SER A 95 4.96 -3.49 0.16
CA SER A 95 6.36 -3.86 -0.08
C SER A 95 6.70 -5.23 0.51
N SER A 96 6.20 -5.55 1.71
CA SER A 96 6.47 -6.84 2.38
C SER A 96 5.89 -8.05 1.67
N ILE A 97 4.79 -7.87 0.92
CA ILE A 97 4.15 -8.92 0.13
C ILE A 97 4.58 -8.91 -1.36
N GLY A 98 5.58 -8.09 -1.71
CA GLY A 98 6.24 -8.10 -3.01
C GLY A 98 5.66 -7.14 -4.06
N PHE A 99 4.78 -6.22 -3.71
CA PHE A 99 4.36 -5.18 -4.65
C PHE A 99 5.45 -4.12 -4.83
N SER A 100 5.67 -3.73 -6.08
CA SER A 100 6.54 -2.61 -6.44
C SER A 100 5.78 -1.30 -6.34
N VAL A 101 5.77 -0.68 -5.16
CA VAL A 101 5.13 0.62 -4.93
C VAL A 101 5.75 1.70 -5.85
N PRO A 102 4.98 2.55 -6.54
CA PRO A 102 5.52 3.62 -7.38
C PRO A 102 6.48 4.56 -6.62
N ALA A 103 7.58 4.96 -7.28
CA ALA A 103 8.67 5.73 -6.64
C ALA A 103 8.19 7.04 -5.98
N LYS A 104 7.25 7.75 -6.60
CA LYS A 104 6.66 8.98 -6.05
C LYS A 104 5.97 8.75 -4.69
N ILE A 105 5.24 7.64 -4.56
CA ILE A 105 4.56 7.24 -3.33
C ILE A 105 5.60 6.84 -2.27
N GLN A 106 6.63 6.07 -2.67
CA GLN A 106 7.72 5.69 -1.77
C GLN A 106 8.44 6.93 -1.20
N GLN A 107 8.77 7.91 -2.04
CA GLN A 107 9.44 9.14 -1.63
C GLN A 107 8.62 9.94 -0.61
N VAL A 108 7.30 10.04 -0.80
CA VAL A 108 6.38 10.68 0.16
C VAL A 108 6.39 9.92 1.49
N ALA A 109 6.28 8.60 1.46
CA ALA A 109 6.31 7.77 2.66
C ALA A 109 7.65 7.86 3.41
N GLU A 110 8.79 7.83 2.71
CA GLU A 110 10.12 7.98 3.32
C GLU A 110 10.31 9.36 3.95
N THR A 111 9.86 10.41 3.26
CA THR A 111 9.92 11.78 3.75
C THR A 111 9.13 11.91 5.03
N ALA A 112 7.87 11.44 5.04
CA ALA A 112 7.06 11.38 6.25
C ALA A 112 7.77 10.56 7.34
N GLN A 113 8.25 9.35 7.07
CA GLN A 113 8.91 8.53 8.08
C GLN A 113 10.11 9.22 8.75
N LYS A 114 10.90 10.02 8.02
CA LYS A 114 11.97 10.85 8.59
C LYS A 114 11.40 11.85 9.60
N PHE A 115 10.37 12.61 9.24
CA PHE A 115 9.72 13.57 10.14
C PHE A 115 9.08 12.90 11.36
N TYR A 116 8.53 11.70 11.21
CA TYR A 116 7.97 10.94 12.34
C TYR A 116 9.05 10.66 13.39
N ARG A 117 10.22 10.18 12.94
CA ARG A 117 11.36 9.89 13.81
C ARG A 117 11.85 11.14 14.53
N TYR A 118 12.04 12.25 13.82
CA TYR A 118 12.49 13.50 14.44
C TYR A 118 11.44 14.11 15.38
N GLY A 119 10.16 14.03 15.04
CA GLY A 119 9.06 14.51 15.88
C GLY A 119 8.88 13.74 17.19
N VAL A 120 9.17 12.44 17.19
CA VAL A 120 9.16 11.62 18.41
C VAL A 120 10.37 11.90 19.30
N ILE A 121 11.56 12.09 18.71
CA ILE A 121 12.79 12.40 19.46
C ILE A 121 12.69 13.74 20.19
N LEU A 122 12.06 14.75 19.59
CA LEU A 122 11.91 16.08 20.22
C LEU A 122 10.86 16.16 21.33
N LYS A 123 10.08 15.09 21.55
CA LYS A 123 9.12 15.00 22.66
C LYS A 123 9.71 14.39 23.94
N GLN A 124 10.92 13.82 23.88
CA GLN A 124 11.65 13.28 25.04
C GLN A 124 12.57 14.35 25.64
#